data_AF-A0A6P1AJI1-F1
#
_entry.id   AF-A0A6P1AJI1-F1
#
_cell.length_a   1.000
_cell.length_b   1.000
_cell.length_c   1.000
_cell.angle_alpha   90.00
_cell.angle_beta   90.00
_cell.angle_gamma   90.00
#
_symmetry.space_group_name_H-M   'P 1'
#
loop_
_entity.id
_entity.type
_entity.pdbx_description
1 polymer ?
#
loop_
_entity_poly.entity_id
_entity_poly.type
_entity_poly.pdbx_seq_one_letter_code
_entity_poly.pdbx_strand_id
1 'polypeptide(L)'
;MTLTTSQLLSGLMGVCVGDALGVSVEFTPRRILLENPVIEMQGFGTYNQPPGTWSDDSSLTFCLAEAMCEGVSPTTELLARTGDNFCRWYESGFWTPHGVVFDIGNATARAIRRLQAGVSPTEAGGTDETSNGNGSLMRILPVAFAYDLLDFPQLIELAHQISCLTHAHPRSQIGCSIYISIAVCLLQGKQPHSAYLEAIQQVVPIYAQPPYASEKHHFQRVLAGNIATLSLAEIRSSGYVVDSLEAALWCFLNSTSYSEAVLKAVNL
;
A
#
# COMPACT_ATOMS: atom_id res chain seq x y z
N MET A 1 23.98 0.36 1.19
CA MET A 1 23.89 0.99 -0.15
C MET A 1 23.06 2.24 0.03
N THR A 2 23.47 3.36 -0.53
CA THR A 2 22.68 4.61 -0.44
C THR A 2 21.56 4.55 -1.47
N LEU A 3 20.34 4.88 -1.05
CA LEU A 3 19.18 4.97 -1.94
C LEU A 3 19.45 5.92 -3.13
N THR A 4 19.13 5.45 -4.34
CA THR A 4 19.33 6.22 -5.58
C THR A 4 18.06 6.91 -6.05
N THR A 5 18.20 8.02 -6.79
CA THR A 5 17.07 8.70 -7.46
C THR A 5 16.30 7.75 -8.38
N SER A 6 16.99 6.82 -9.04
CA SER A 6 16.36 5.82 -9.91
C SER A 6 15.44 4.87 -9.14
N GLN A 7 15.86 4.39 -7.96
CA GLN A 7 15.04 3.52 -7.10
C GLN A 7 13.81 4.25 -6.58
N LEU A 8 13.97 5.50 -6.12
CA LEU A 8 12.87 6.36 -5.68
C LEU A 8 11.84 6.55 -6.79
N LEU A 9 12.28 7.01 -7.96
CA LEU A 9 11.42 7.26 -9.11
C LEU A 9 10.74 5.97 -9.57
N SER A 10 11.47 4.86 -9.66
CA SER A 10 10.91 3.58 -10.09
C SER A 10 9.84 3.05 -9.13
N GLY A 11 10.01 3.23 -7.82
CA GLY A 11 9.01 2.83 -6.83
C GLY A 11 7.75 3.69 -6.91
N LEU A 12 7.90 5.02 -6.92
CA LEU A 12 6.77 5.96 -6.97
C LEU A 12 6.00 5.88 -8.30
N MET A 13 6.70 5.84 -9.44
CA MET A 13 6.07 5.65 -10.75
C MET A 13 5.49 4.24 -10.89
N GLY A 14 6.11 3.24 -10.26
CA GLY A 14 5.62 1.87 -10.27
C GLY A 14 4.25 1.73 -9.58
N VAL A 15 4.05 2.43 -8.45
CA VAL A 15 2.73 2.54 -7.82
C VAL A 15 1.74 3.23 -8.75
N CYS A 16 2.12 4.39 -9.30
CA CYS A 16 1.22 5.21 -10.12
C CYS A 16 0.77 4.54 -11.43
N VAL A 17 1.68 3.84 -12.11
CA VAL A 17 1.34 3.09 -13.32
C VAL A 17 0.46 1.87 -12.98
N GLY A 18 0.71 1.20 -11.86
CA GLY A 18 -0.11 0.06 -11.42
C GLY A 18 -1.54 0.47 -11.08
N ASP A 19 -1.69 1.55 -10.31
CA ASP A 19 -2.96 2.20 -10.02
C ASP A 19 -3.70 2.58 -11.31
N ALA A 20 -3.08 3.38 -12.19
CA ALA A 20 -3.72 3.84 -13.42
C ALA A 20 -4.14 2.70 -14.38
N LEU A 21 -3.43 1.56 -14.37
CA LEU A 21 -3.85 0.37 -15.11
C LEU A 21 -5.11 -0.28 -14.50
N GLY A 22 -5.20 -0.32 -13.16
CA GLY A 22 -6.31 -0.92 -12.42
C GLY A 22 -7.61 -0.12 -12.45
N VAL A 23 -7.53 1.22 -12.46
CA VAL A 23 -8.70 2.14 -12.39
C VAL A 23 -9.82 1.80 -13.38
N SER A 24 -9.46 1.43 -14.62
CA SER A 24 -10.46 1.16 -15.66
C SER A 24 -11.24 -0.15 -15.43
N VAL A 25 -10.70 -1.09 -14.65
CA VAL A 25 -11.29 -2.41 -14.44
C VAL A 25 -11.67 -2.68 -13.00
N GLU A 26 -11.59 -1.70 -12.11
CA GLU A 26 -12.01 -1.88 -10.72
C GLU A 26 -13.46 -2.38 -10.63
N PHE A 27 -13.73 -3.30 -9.70
CA PHE A 27 -15.01 -4.03 -9.56
C PHE A 27 -15.37 -4.94 -10.74
N THR A 28 -14.51 -5.10 -11.74
CA THR A 28 -14.71 -6.07 -12.81
C THR A 28 -14.46 -7.49 -12.29
N PRO A 29 -15.39 -8.45 -12.46
CA PRO A 29 -15.16 -9.81 -12.01
C PRO A 29 -14.02 -10.48 -12.79
N ARG A 30 -13.11 -11.18 -12.09
CA ARG A 30 -12.01 -11.97 -12.69
C ARG A 30 -12.36 -12.72 -13.96
N ARG A 31 -13.52 -13.39 -13.99
CA ARG A 31 -13.97 -14.20 -15.14
C ARG A 31 -14.03 -13.38 -16.44
N ILE A 32 -14.38 -12.10 -16.35
CA ILE A 32 -14.44 -11.19 -17.50
C ILE A 32 -13.03 -10.82 -17.97
N LEU A 33 -12.10 -10.61 -17.04
CA LEU A 33 -10.70 -10.28 -17.33
C LEU A 33 -9.91 -11.49 -17.85
N LEU A 34 -10.30 -12.72 -17.48
CA LEU A 34 -9.76 -13.94 -18.10
C LEU A 34 -10.18 -14.10 -19.56
N GLU A 35 -11.37 -13.63 -19.93
CA GLU A 35 -11.86 -13.63 -21.31
C GLU A 35 -11.30 -12.46 -22.12
N ASN A 36 -11.18 -11.28 -21.50
CA ASN A 36 -10.74 -10.03 -22.13
C ASN A 36 -9.69 -9.35 -21.24
N PRO A 37 -8.44 -9.83 -21.25
CA PRO A 37 -7.42 -9.33 -20.34
C PRO A 37 -7.01 -7.91 -20.67
N VAL A 38 -6.71 -7.14 -19.63
CA VAL A 38 -5.98 -5.87 -19.74
C VAL A 38 -4.56 -6.21 -20.18
N ILE A 39 -4.15 -5.64 -21.31
CA ILE A 39 -2.79 -5.80 -21.88
C ILE A 39 -2.05 -4.47 -22.01
N GLU A 40 -2.77 -3.35 -21.87
CA GLU A 40 -2.25 -2.00 -22.02
C GLU A 40 -3.09 -1.00 -21.20
N MET A 41 -2.66 0.25 -21.17
CA MET A 41 -3.34 1.32 -20.44
C MET A 41 -4.66 1.72 -21.10
N GLN A 42 -5.76 1.39 -20.44
CA GLN A 42 -7.12 1.66 -20.88
C GLN A 42 -7.77 2.78 -20.06
N GLY A 43 -8.93 3.24 -20.50
CA GLY A 43 -9.73 4.27 -19.82
C GLY A 43 -11.22 4.05 -20.04
N PHE A 44 -12.03 4.98 -19.53
CA PHE A 44 -13.49 5.05 -19.65
C PHE A 44 -14.26 3.87 -19.04
N GLY A 45 -13.63 3.10 -18.15
CA GLY A 45 -14.27 2.03 -17.39
C GLY A 45 -15.01 2.55 -16.16
N THR A 46 -14.75 1.94 -15.00
CA THR A 46 -15.48 2.13 -13.73
C THR A 46 -15.83 3.59 -13.39
N TYR A 47 -14.86 4.49 -13.49
CA TYR A 47 -15.05 5.92 -13.16
C TYR A 47 -15.13 6.84 -14.37
N ASN A 48 -15.21 6.29 -15.59
CA ASN A 48 -15.23 7.04 -16.84
C ASN A 48 -14.05 8.03 -17.01
N GLN A 49 -12.87 7.67 -16.50
CA GLN A 49 -11.65 8.49 -16.56
C GLN A 49 -10.81 8.17 -17.81
N PRO A 50 -10.10 9.15 -18.43
CA PRO A 50 -9.25 8.87 -19.58
C PRO A 50 -8.05 7.97 -19.21
N PRO A 51 -7.43 7.28 -20.20
CA PRO A 51 -6.25 6.45 -19.96
C PRO A 51 -5.13 7.21 -19.23
N GLY A 52 -4.47 6.54 -18.29
CA GLY A 52 -3.39 7.12 -17.49
C GLY A 52 -3.83 7.91 -16.26
N THR A 53 -5.12 7.90 -15.93
CA THR A 53 -5.64 8.51 -14.70
C THR A 53 -5.44 7.57 -13.52
N TRP A 54 -4.68 8.00 -12.51
CA TRP A 54 -4.49 7.32 -11.22
C TRP A 54 -5.53 7.75 -10.18
N SER A 55 -5.75 6.95 -9.13
CA SER A 55 -6.79 7.12 -8.10
C SER A 55 -6.27 7.69 -6.78
N ASP A 56 -6.99 7.41 -5.69
CA ASP A 56 -6.60 7.72 -4.33
C ASP A 56 -5.33 6.96 -3.89
N ASP A 57 -5.04 5.77 -4.44
CA ASP A 57 -3.80 5.02 -4.19
C ASP A 57 -2.56 5.89 -4.42
N SER A 58 -2.41 6.42 -5.64
CA SER A 58 -1.28 7.28 -5.98
C SER A 58 -1.38 8.65 -5.33
N SER A 59 -2.57 9.24 -5.28
CA SER A 59 -2.76 10.58 -4.70
C SER A 59 -2.30 10.61 -3.24
N LEU A 60 -2.69 9.60 -2.46
CA LEU A 60 -2.33 9.51 -1.05
C LEU A 60 -0.88 9.01 -0.86
N THR A 61 -0.35 8.21 -1.79
CA THR A 61 1.10 7.90 -1.84
C THR A 61 1.92 9.17 -2.00
N PHE A 62 1.55 10.04 -2.93
CA PHE A 62 2.25 11.30 -3.17
C PHE A 62 2.06 12.32 -2.05
N CYS A 63 0.89 12.34 -1.38
CA CYS A 63 0.71 13.15 -0.17
C CYS A 63 1.70 12.79 0.93
N LEU A 64 1.98 11.49 1.13
CA LEU A 64 2.99 11.01 2.06
C LEU A 64 4.41 11.34 1.58
N ALA A 65 4.71 11.09 0.31
CA ALA A 65 6.03 11.39 -0.26
C ALA A 65 6.36 12.90 -0.18
N GLU A 66 5.38 13.77 -0.44
CA GLU A 66 5.49 15.22 -0.29
C GLU A 66 5.87 15.60 1.14
N ALA A 67 5.16 15.06 2.14
CA ALA A 67 5.44 15.32 3.54
C ALA A 67 6.86 14.90 3.96
N MET A 68 7.38 13.80 3.39
CA MET A 68 8.76 13.36 3.60
C MET A 68 9.79 14.27 2.92
N CYS A 69 9.44 14.93 1.82
CA CYS A 69 10.34 15.85 1.10
C CYS A 69 10.46 17.22 1.77
N GLU A 70 9.49 17.62 2.59
CA GLU A 70 9.50 18.91 3.31
C GLU A 70 10.56 19.00 4.43
N GLY A 71 11.48 18.03 4.52
CA GLY A 71 12.58 18.02 5.47
C GLY A 71 12.17 17.65 6.90
N VAL A 72 10.96 17.10 7.05
CA VAL A 72 10.43 16.68 8.33
C VAL A 72 11.07 15.35 8.71
N SER A 73 11.84 15.34 9.80
CA SER A 73 12.33 14.09 10.40
C SER A 73 11.16 13.13 10.65
N PRO A 74 11.33 11.81 10.55
CA PRO A 74 10.27 10.81 10.79
C PRO A 74 9.81 10.84 12.24
N THR A 75 8.93 11.79 12.54
CA THR A 75 8.51 12.23 13.86
C THR A 75 7.02 12.56 13.81
N THR A 76 6.45 12.98 14.94
CA THR A 76 5.06 13.46 15.02
C THR A 76 4.72 14.54 13.98
N GLU A 77 5.70 15.36 13.58
CA GLU A 77 5.50 16.39 12.55
C GLU A 77 5.23 15.77 11.17
N LEU A 78 5.89 14.64 10.82
CA LEU A 78 5.65 13.94 9.56
C LEU A 78 4.22 13.40 9.50
N LEU A 79 3.73 12.87 10.62
CA LEU A 79 2.36 12.38 10.72
C LEU A 79 1.34 13.52 10.57
N ALA A 80 1.60 14.65 11.21
CA ALA A 80 0.76 15.84 11.09
C ALA A 80 0.72 16.36 9.65
N ARG A 81 1.89 16.52 9.01
CA ARG A 81 1.97 17.01 7.63
C ARG A 81 1.33 16.04 6.63
N THR A 82 1.51 14.73 6.83
CA THR A 82 0.82 13.72 6.01
C THR A 82 -0.69 13.83 6.16
N GLY A 83 -1.18 14.00 7.40
CA GLY A 83 -2.60 14.24 7.68
C GLY A 83 -3.14 15.49 7.00
N ASP A 84 -2.41 16.62 7.10
CA ASP A 84 -2.75 17.87 6.41
C ASP A 84 -2.84 17.67 4.89
N ASN A 85 -1.88 16.95 4.30
CA ASN A 85 -1.88 16.65 2.87
C ASN A 85 -3.07 15.77 2.46
N PHE A 86 -3.48 14.80 3.29
CA PHE A 86 -4.70 14.03 3.06
C PHE A 86 -5.95 14.90 3.13
N CYS A 87 -6.02 15.85 4.07
CA CYS A 87 -7.11 16.83 4.13
C CYS A 87 -7.13 17.72 2.88
N ARG A 88 -5.97 18.23 2.44
CA ARG A 88 -5.83 19.02 1.20
C ARG A 88 -6.24 18.24 -0.03
N TRP A 89 -5.86 16.96 -0.14
CA TRP A 89 -6.31 16.08 -1.21
C TRP A 89 -7.83 15.99 -1.20
N TYR A 90 -8.44 15.67 -0.05
CA TYR A 90 -9.88 15.49 0.10
C TYR A 90 -10.70 16.75 -0.20
N GLU A 91 -10.22 17.93 0.23
CA GLU A 91 -10.95 19.20 0.08
C GLU A 91 -10.72 19.90 -1.25
N SER A 92 -9.49 19.83 -1.77
CA SER A 92 -9.02 20.70 -2.86
C SER A 92 -8.40 19.95 -4.05
N GLY A 93 -8.41 18.62 -4.03
CA GLY A 93 -7.85 17.80 -5.11
C GLY A 93 -6.32 17.85 -5.19
N PHE A 94 -5.62 18.18 -4.10
CA PHE A 94 -4.16 18.13 -4.06
C PHE A 94 -3.62 16.74 -4.43
N TRP A 95 -2.62 16.65 -5.32
CA TRP A 95 -2.10 15.39 -5.89
C TRP A 95 -3.10 14.52 -6.68
N THR A 96 -4.28 15.03 -7.02
CA THR A 96 -5.17 14.34 -7.98
C THR A 96 -4.70 14.57 -9.42
N PRO A 97 -5.00 13.65 -10.36
CA PRO A 97 -4.60 13.80 -11.75
C PRO A 97 -5.30 14.98 -12.46
N HIS A 98 -6.54 15.30 -12.08
CA HIS A 98 -7.40 16.28 -12.78
C HIS A 98 -8.04 17.34 -11.87
N GLY A 99 -7.52 17.53 -10.65
CA GLY A 99 -8.04 18.50 -9.68
C GLY A 99 -9.34 18.07 -8.99
N VAL A 100 -9.79 16.82 -9.16
CA VAL A 100 -11.03 16.29 -8.59
C VAL A 100 -10.76 14.94 -7.93
N VAL A 101 -11.24 14.78 -6.70
CA VAL A 101 -11.18 13.51 -5.96
C VAL A 101 -12.25 12.56 -6.48
N PHE A 102 -11.85 11.31 -6.69
CA PHE A 102 -12.75 10.17 -6.89
C PHE A 102 -12.17 8.95 -6.13
N ASP A 103 -12.91 7.84 -6.13
CA ASP A 103 -12.45 6.54 -5.59
C ASP A 103 -12.10 6.50 -4.10
N ILE A 104 -12.53 7.49 -3.30
CA ILE A 104 -12.21 7.46 -1.88
C ILE A 104 -12.98 6.36 -1.12
N GLY A 105 -12.24 5.41 -0.55
CA GLY A 105 -12.80 4.39 0.33
C GLY A 105 -13.44 4.97 1.61
N ASN A 106 -14.53 4.34 2.07
CA ASN A 106 -15.31 4.82 3.23
C ASN A 106 -14.48 4.97 4.52
N ALA A 107 -13.55 4.06 4.80
CA ALA A 107 -12.68 4.13 5.98
C ALA A 107 -11.74 5.34 5.90
N THR A 108 -11.09 5.53 4.75
CA THR A 108 -10.24 6.69 4.45
C THR A 108 -11.02 7.99 4.60
N ALA A 109 -12.20 8.11 3.98
CA ALA A 109 -13.04 9.30 4.08
C ALA A 109 -13.42 9.65 5.53
N ARG A 110 -13.79 8.64 6.34
CA ARG A 110 -14.11 8.86 7.76
C ARG A 110 -12.91 9.34 8.56
N ALA A 111 -11.74 8.76 8.33
CA ALA A 111 -10.53 9.13 9.04
C ALA A 111 -10.04 10.54 8.67
N ILE A 112 -10.11 10.93 7.38
CA ILE A 112 -9.77 12.29 6.96
C ILE A 112 -10.70 13.32 7.61
N ARG A 113 -12.01 13.02 7.72
CA ARG A 113 -12.93 13.90 8.48
C ARG A 113 -12.58 14.02 9.96
N ARG A 114 -12.01 12.96 10.56
CA ARG A 114 -11.50 13.01 11.95
C ARG A 114 -10.26 13.87 12.04
N LEU A 115 -9.33 13.78 11.08
CA LEU A 115 -8.16 14.66 10.98
C LEU A 115 -8.59 16.14 10.85
N GLN A 116 -9.54 16.43 9.96
CA GLN A 116 -10.12 17.79 9.80
C GLN A 116 -10.75 18.32 11.10
N ALA A 117 -11.30 17.43 11.93
CA ALA A 117 -11.86 17.77 13.23
C ALA A 117 -10.80 17.90 14.34
N GLY A 118 -9.51 17.76 14.03
CA GLY A 118 -8.40 17.91 14.96
C GLY A 118 -8.06 16.65 15.76
N VAL A 119 -8.55 15.47 15.37
CA VAL A 119 -8.12 14.20 15.96
C VAL A 119 -6.66 13.94 15.60
N SER A 120 -5.87 13.46 16.57
CA SER A 120 -4.47 13.11 16.35
C SER A 120 -4.31 12.13 15.17
N PRO A 121 -3.27 12.29 14.32
CA PRO A 121 -2.98 11.37 13.22
C PRO A 121 -2.96 9.90 13.64
N THR A 122 -2.39 9.57 14.79
CA THR A 122 -2.29 8.18 15.28
C THR A 122 -3.60 7.61 15.81
N GLU A 123 -4.65 8.42 15.92
CA GLU A 123 -5.97 8.06 16.48
C GLU A 123 -7.10 8.26 15.46
N ALA A 124 -6.80 8.77 14.27
CA ALA A 124 -7.79 9.11 13.26
C ALA A 124 -8.38 7.87 12.58
N GLY A 125 -7.59 6.83 12.38
CA GLY A 125 -7.98 5.62 11.70
C GLY A 125 -8.93 4.72 12.49
N GLY A 126 -9.71 3.92 11.76
CA GLY A 126 -10.60 2.94 12.36
C GLY A 126 -9.83 1.79 13.02
N THR A 127 -10.28 1.35 14.19
CA THR A 127 -9.68 0.27 14.99
C THR A 127 -10.54 -0.99 15.06
N ASP A 128 -11.68 -1.00 14.37
CA ASP A 128 -12.62 -2.11 14.34
C ASP A 128 -12.35 -3.06 13.15
N GLU A 129 -12.90 -4.27 13.24
CA GLU A 129 -12.75 -5.33 12.24
C GLU A 129 -13.12 -4.90 10.81
N THR A 130 -14.12 -4.03 10.67
CA THR A 130 -14.61 -3.55 9.37
C THR A 130 -13.73 -2.46 8.76
N SER A 131 -12.75 -1.98 9.51
CA SER A 131 -11.76 -0.99 9.08
C SER A 131 -10.48 -1.62 8.52
N ASN A 132 -10.50 -2.89 8.12
CA ASN A 132 -9.36 -3.61 7.54
C ASN A 132 -9.33 -3.63 6.01
N GLY A 133 -9.69 -2.50 5.39
CA GLY A 133 -9.47 -2.28 3.97
C GLY A 133 -7.98 -2.15 3.64
N ASN A 134 -7.62 -2.27 2.37
CA ASN A 134 -6.25 -2.09 1.85
C ASN A 134 -5.79 -0.63 1.77
N GLY A 135 -6.62 0.32 2.21
CA GLY A 135 -6.41 1.76 2.03
C GLY A 135 -5.08 2.31 2.58
N SER A 136 -4.57 1.75 3.69
CA SER A 136 -3.23 2.10 4.17
C SER A 136 -2.12 1.37 3.44
N LEU A 137 -2.34 0.10 3.08
CA LEU A 137 -1.36 -0.76 2.40
C LEU A 137 -0.98 -0.19 1.02
N MET A 138 -1.97 0.27 0.25
CA MET A 138 -1.76 0.72 -1.13
C MET A 138 -0.79 1.90 -1.27
N ARG A 139 -0.61 2.68 -0.19
CA ARG A 139 0.14 3.94 -0.21
C ARG A 139 1.35 4.01 0.71
N ILE A 140 1.69 2.92 1.37
CA ILE A 140 2.71 2.94 2.44
C ILE A 140 4.15 3.02 1.90
N LEU A 141 4.37 2.68 0.63
CA LEU A 141 5.70 2.53 0.02
C LEU A 141 6.72 3.64 0.36
N PRO A 142 6.38 4.94 0.39
CA PRO A 142 7.35 5.98 0.72
C PRO A 142 8.07 5.77 2.05
N VAL A 143 7.43 5.12 3.04
CA VAL A 143 8.08 4.78 4.32
C VAL A 143 9.34 3.94 4.10
N ALA A 144 9.34 3.01 3.13
CA ALA A 144 10.49 2.15 2.86
C ALA A 144 11.74 2.94 2.44
N PHE A 145 11.59 4.15 1.91
CA PHE A 145 12.71 5.00 1.50
C PHE A 145 13.43 5.66 2.68
N ALA A 146 12.86 5.61 3.88
CA ALA A 146 13.53 6.04 5.12
C ALA A 146 14.44 4.96 5.74
N TYR A 147 14.65 3.81 5.08
CA TYR A 147 15.41 2.68 5.66
C TYR A 147 16.89 2.97 5.93
N ASP A 148 17.47 3.95 5.24
CA ASP A 148 18.84 4.42 5.50
C ASP A 148 18.89 5.48 6.62
N LEU A 149 17.73 5.99 7.08
CA LEU A 149 17.58 7.03 8.10
C LEU A 149 17.14 6.46 9.46
N LEU A 150 16.45 5.33 9.45
CA LEU A 150 15.85 4.69 10.62
C LEU A 150 16.39 3.28 10.79
N ASP A 151 16.55 2.85 12.04
CA ASP A 151 16.72 1.42 12.29
C ASP A 151 15.41 0.66 11.98
N PHE A 152 15.51 -0.66 11.85
CA PHE A 152 14.36 -1.49 11.45
C PHE A 152 13.17 -1.36 12.42
N PRO A 153 13.33 -1.42 13.76
CA PRO A 153 12.24 -1.17 14.69
C PRO A 153 11.57 0.20 14.51
N GLN A 154 12.34 1.28 14.34
CA GLN A 154 11.80 2.62 14.11
C GLN A 154 11.03 2.73 12.79
N LEU A 155 11.52 2.06 11.73
CA LEU A 155 10.85 2.02 10.44
C LEU A 155 9.50 1.30 10.51
N ILE A 156 9.42 0.20 11.27
CA ILE A 156 8.19 -0.55 11.49
C ILE A 156 7.18 0.28 12.29
N GLU A 157 7.64 0.96 13.34
CA GLU A 157 6.80 1.89 14.11
C GLU A 157 6.28 3.04 13.23
N LEU A 158 7.12 3.62 12.36
CA LEU A 158 6.68 4.64 11.40
C LEU A 158 5.60 4.09 10.46
N ALA A 159 5.77 2.88 9.93
CA ALA A 159 4.76 2.24 9.07
C ALA A 159 3.42 2.04 9.81
N HIS A 160 3.46 1.66 11.09
CA HIS A 160 2.27 1.55 11.95
C HIS A 160 1.58 2.89 12.12
N GLN A 161 2.34 3.93 12.49
CA GLN A 161 1.82 5.28 12.69
C GLN A 161 1.20 5.86 11.41
N ILE A 162 1.84 5.67 10.25
CA ILE A 162 1.30 6.09 8.96
C ILE A 162 0.01 5.32 8.60
N SER A 163 -0.07 4.02 8.91
CA SER A 163 -1.33 3.27 8.76
C SER A 163 -2.43 3.89 9.61
N CYS A 164 -2.13 4.23 10.87
CA CYS A 164 -3.09 4.78 11.85
C CYS A 164 -3.76 6.09 11.42
N LEU A 165 -3.20 6.84 10.46
CA LEU A 165 -3.88 8.01 9.87
C LEU A 165 -5.24 7.67 9.28
N THR A 166 -5.48 6.41 8.89
CA THR A 166 -6.78 5.98 8.35
C THR A 166 -7.22 4.57 8.75
N HIS A 167 -6.28 3.67 8.98
CA HIS A 167 -6.49 2.26 9.29
C HIS A 167 -5.62 1.92 10.51
N ALA A 168 -6.15 2.16 11.70
CA ALA A 168 -5.45 1.96 12.96
C ALA A 168 -5.58 0.54 13.52
N HIS A 169 -6.35 -0.33 12.86
CA HIS A 169 -6.48 -1.72 13.26
C HIS A 169 -5.14 -2.48 13.15
N PRO A 170 -4.72 -3.29 14.15
CA PRO A 170 -3.43 -3.98 14.15
C PRO A 170 -3.17 -4.84 12.90
N ARG A 171 -4.21 -5.44 12.33
CA ARG A 171 -4.11 -6.19 11.06
C ARG A 171 -3.64 -5.32 9.88
N SER A 172 -4.16 -4.11 9.75
CA SER A 172 -3.73 -3.19 8.69
C SER A 172 -2.27 -2.76 8.88
N GLN A 173 -1.87 -2.53 10.14
CA GLN A 173 -0.50 -2.22 10.52
C GLN A 173 0.48 -3.38 10.19
N ILE A 174 0.12 -4.63 10.51
CA ILE A 174 0.91 -5.83 10.15
C ILE A 174 1.11 -5.91 8.63
N GLY A 175 0.03 -5.74 7.86
CA GLY A 175 0.09 -5.80 6.40
C GLY A 175 1.06 -4.77 5.81
N CYS A 176 0.95 -3.52 6.28
CA CYS A 176 1.85 -2.43 5.89
C CYS A 176 3.31 -2.77 6.19
N SER A 177 3.61 -3.26 7.39
CA SER A 177 4.97 -3.57 7.79
C SER A 177 5.58 -4.77 7.07
N ILE A 178 4.78 -5.80 6.72
CA ILE A 178 5.26 -6.89 5.86
C ILE A 178 5.68 -6.32 4.50
N TYR A 179 4.83 -5.48 3.89
CA TYR A 179 5.15 -4.84 2.62
C TYR A 179 6.44 -4.00 2.72
N ILE A 180 6.54 -3.12 3.73
CA ILE A 180 7.73 -2.29 3.93
C ILE A 180 8.99 -3.13 4.14
N SER A 181 8.92 -4.20 4.95
CA SER A 181 10.08 -5.07 5.19
C SER A 181 10.59 -5.73 3.90
N ILE A 182 9.67 -6.17 3.03
CA ILE A 182 10.02 -6.73 1.72
C ILE A 182 10.66 -5.67 0.83
N ALA A 183 10.06 -4.48 0.76
CA ALA A 183 10.59 -3.36 -0.01
C ALA A 183 12.01 -2.97 0.43
N VAL A 184 12.28 -2.93 1.74
CA VAL A 184 13.62 -2.67 2.28
C VAL A 184 14.61 -3.74 1.86
N CYS A 185 14.26 -5.02 1.97
CA CYS A 185 15.11 -6.11 1.50
C CYS A 185 15.45 -5.99 0.00
N LEU A 186 14.49 -5.57 -0.84
CA LEU A 186 14.71 -5.32 -2.26
C LEU A 186 15.63 -4.11 -2.50
N LEU A 187 15.43 -3.01 -1.77
CA LEU A 187 16.30 -1.82 -1.83
C LEU A 187 17.74 -2.12 -1.41
N GLN A 188 17.92 -3.07 -0.49
CA GLN A 188 19.21 -3.62 -0.09
C GLN A 188 19.83 -4.61 -1.10
N GLY A 189 19.17 -4.82 -2.25
CA GLY A 189 19.69 -5.60 -3.37
C GLY A 189 19.40 -7.10 -3.31
N LYS A 190 18.50 -7.55 -2.40
CA LYS A 190 18.09 -8.96 -2.37
C LYS A 190 17.18 -9.29 -3.55
N GLN A 191 17.27 -10.52 -4.03
CA GLN A 191 16.38 -11.04 -5.07
C GLN A 191 14.96 -11.23 -4.51
N PRO A 192 13.89 -11.15 -5.34
CA PRO A 192 12.49 -11.20 -4.90
C PRO A 192 12.16 -12.27 -3.85
N HIS A 193 12.52 -13.53 -4.12
CA HIS A 193 12.20 -14.64 -3.21
C HIS A 193 12.99 -14.56 -1.90
N SER A 194 14.27 -14.18 -1.96
CA SER A 194 15.09 -14.00 -0.75
C SER A 194 14.63 -12.81 0.08
N ALA A 195 14.23 -11.71 -0.57
CA ALA A 195 13.68 -10.53 0.09
C ALA A 195 12.38 -10.85 0.83
N TYR A 196 11.49 -11.61 0.20
CA TYR A 196 10.26 -12.08 0.83
C TYR A 196 10.53 -12.95 2.07
N LEU A 197 11.36 -13.99 1.94
CA LEU A 197 11.65 -14.89 3.06
C LEU A 197 12.36 -14.20 4.22
N GLU A 198 13.29 -13.30 3.94
CA GLU A 198 14.01 -12.58 4.99
C GLU A 198 13.11 -11.57 5.70
N ALA A 199 12.29 -10.83 4.95
CA ALA A 199 11.34 -9.88 5.52
C ALA A 199 10.34 -10.56 6.47
N ILE A 200 9.75 -11.70 6.09
CA ILE A 200 8.82 -12.41 6.98
C ILE A 200 9.53 -12.94 8.24
N GLN A 201 10.80 -13.36 8.14
CA GLN A 201 11.59 -13.77 9.30
C GLN A 201 11.84 -12.61 10.27
N GLN A 202 12.10 -11.41 9.74
CA GLN A 202 12.36 -10.21 10.56
C GLN A 202 11.12 -9.72 11.31
N VAL A 203 9.93 -9.80 10.72
CA VAL A 203 8.70 -9.29 11.35
C VAL A 203 7.99 -10.28 12.27
N VAL A 204 8.21 -11.59 12.11
CA VAL A 204 7.57 -12.64 12.92
C VAL A 204 7.73 -12.44 14.44
N PRO A 205 8.91 -12.05 14.97
CA PRO A 205 9.10 -11.76 16.38
C PRO A 205 8.29 -10.55 16.88
N ILE A 206 8.12 -9.53 16.04
CA ILE A 206 7.39 -8.29 16.37
C ILE A 206 5.92 -8.60 16.65
N TYR A 207 5.31 -9.47 15.82
CA TYR A 207 3.88 -9.80 15.91
C TYR A 207 3.55 -11.00 16.79
N ALA A 208 4.52 -11.46 17.58
CA ALA A 208 4.27 -12.46 18.63
C ALA A 208 3.71 -11.84 19.93
N GLN A 209 3.69 -10.51 20.02
CA GLN A 209 3.28 -9.78 21.23
C GLN A 209 1.93 -9.05 21.03
N PRO A 210 1.14 -8.81 22.10
CA PRO A 210 -0.01 -7.91 22.04
C PRO A 210 0.39 -6.48 21.60
N PRO A 211 -0.49 -5.74 20.90
CA PRO A 211 -1.84 -6.13 20.46
C PRO A 211 -1.85 -6.98 19.18
N TYR A 212 -0.71 -7.22 18.53
CA TYR A 212 -0.63 -7.85 17.21
C TYR A 212 -0.82 -9.38 17.21
N ALA A 213 -0.54 -10.03 18.32
CA ALA A 213 -0.59 -11.49 18.43
C ALA A 213 -1.95 -12.09 18.04
N SER A 214 -3.06 -11.39 18.33
CA SER A 214 -4.41 -11.85 17.94
C SER A 214 -4.62 -11.81 16.43
N GLU A 215 -3.97 -10.89 15.72
CA GLU A 215 -4.17 -10.67 14.28
C GLU A 215 -3.21 -11.47 13.41
N LYS A 216 -2.09 -11.94 13.96
CA LYS A 216 -1.05 -12.67 13.23
C LYS A 216 -1.59 -13.87 12.44
N HIS A 217 -2.62 -14.55 12.95
CA HIS A 217 -3.18 -15.75 12.32
C HIS A 217 -3.79 -15.47 10.94
N HIS A 218 -4.27 -14.25 10.68
CA HIS A 218 -4.78 -13.88 9.35
C HIS A 218 -3.69 -13.90 8.27
N PHE A 219 -2.43 -13.69 8.64
CA PHE A 219 -1.29 -13.65 7.71
C PHE A 219 -0.59 -14.99 7.55
N GLN A 220 -1.16 -16.11 8.04
CA GLN A 220 -0.48 -17.42 8.02
C GLN A 220 0.01 -17.83 6.63
N ARG A 221 -0.76 -17.59 5.56
CA ARG A 221 -0.35 -17.90 4.18
C ARG A 221 0.86 -17.08 3.73
N VAL A 222 0.88 -15.78 4.07
CA VAL A 222 2.02 -14.90 3.81
C VAL A 222 3.23 -15.30 4.65
N LEU A 223 3.05 -15.65 5.91
CA LEU A 223 4.14 -16.00 6.83
C LEU A 223 4.68 -17.42 6.63
N ALA A 224 3.96 -18.28 5.89
CA ALA A 224 4.43 -19.62 5.53
C ALA A 224 5.58 -19.61 4.49
N GLY A 225 5.83 -18.49 3.82
CA GLY A 225 6.94 -18.35 2.87
C GLY A 225 6.73 -19.08 1.54
N ASN A 226 5.53 -19.57 1.26
CA ASN A 226 5.21 -20.36 0.07
C ASN A 226 4.02 -19.79 -0.74
N ILE A 227 3.66 -18.53 -0.55
CA ILE A 227 2.51 -17.89 -1.23
C ILE A 227 2.58 -18.07 -2.75
N ALA A 228 3.78 -18.04 -3.35
CA ALA A 228 3.98 -18.20 -4.79
C ALA A 228 3.52 -19.56 -5.34
N THR A 229 3.44 -20.59 -4.49
CA THR A 229 3.04 -21.96 -4.88
C THR A 229 1.53 -22.15 -4.97
N LEU A 230 0.74 -21.18 -4.49
CA LEU A 230 -0.71 -21.27 -4.49
C LEU A 230 -1.26 -21.14 -5.91
N SER A 231 -2.38 -21.80 -6.17
CA SER A 231 -3.06 -21.71 -7.45
C SER A 231 -3.80 -20.37 -7.60
N LEU A 232 -4.02 -19.94 -8.83
CA LEU A 232 -4.79 -18.73 -9.13
C LEU A 232 -6.18 -18.72 -8.45
N ALA A 233 -6.83 -19.88 -8.34
CA ALA A 233 -8.14 -20.02 -7.71
C ALA A 233 -8.14 -19.72 -6.20
N GLU A 234 -6.98 -19.81 -5.54
CA GLU A 234 -6.82 -19.52 -4.12
C GLU A 234 -6.50 -18.05 -3.84
N ILE A 235 -6.15 -17.28 -4.88
CA ILE A 235 -5.82 -15.86 -4.76
C ILE A 235 -7.09 -15.03 -4.87
N ARG A 236 -7.29 -14.11 -3.93
CA ARG A 236 -8.42 -13.18 -3.90
C ARG A 236 -7.91 -11.75 -4.10
N SER A 237 -8.62 -10.97 -4.90
CA SER A 237 -8.34 -9.55 -5.16
C SER A 237 -9.44 -8.67 -4.55
N SER A 238 -9.84 -8.96 -3.30
CA SER A 238 -10.80 -8.11 -2.59
C SER A 238 -10.12 -6.90 -1.95
N GLY A 239 -10.90 -5.91 -1.55
CA GLY A 239 -10.40 -4.74 -0.82
C GLY A 239 -9.92 -5.04 0.61
N TYR A 240 -9.96 -6.29 1.08
CA TYR A 240 -9.42 -6.68 2.38
C TYR A 240 -7.89 -6.67 2.34
N VAL A 241 -7.26 -6.06 3.37
CA VAL A 241 -5.80 -5.86 3.41
C VAL A 241 -4.98 -7.14 3.23
N VAL A 242 -5.44 -8.27 3.76
CA VAL A 242 -4.74 -9.56 3.66
C VAL A 242 -4.85 -10.13 2.25
N ASP A 243 -6.06 -10.12 1.68
CA ASP A 243 -6.31 -10.58 0.31
C ASP A 243 -5.45 -9.78 -0.69
N SER A 244 -5.44 -8.44 -0.56
CA SER A 244 -4.63 -7.54 -1.39
C SER A 244 -3.12 -7.82 -1.26
N LEU A 245 -2.60 -7.99 -0.03
CA LEU A 245 -1.20 -8.31 0.18
C LEU A 245 -0.82 -9.69 -0.41
N GLU A 246 -1.66 -10.71 -0.19
CA GLU A 246 -1.46 -12.05 -0.75
C GLU A 246 -1.43 -12.01 -2.28
N ALA A 247 -2.38 -11.33 -2.91
CA ALA A 247 -2.46 -11.16 -4.35
C ALA A 247 -1.23 -10.44 -4.92
N ALA A 248 -0.82 -9.32 -4.31
CA ALA A 248 0.35 -8.57 -4.74
C ALA A 248 1.63 -9.40 -4.66
N LEU A 249 1.84 -10.12 -3.55
CA LEU A 249 3.00 -11.00 -3.39
C LEU A 249 2.98 -12.19 -4.34
N TRP A 250 1.81 -12.79 -4.55
CA TRP A 250 1.66 -13.87 -5.52
C TRP A 250 2.02 -13.41 -6.94
N CYS A 251 1.52 -12.25 -7.36
CA CYS A 251 1.84 -11.67 -8.67
C CYS A 251 3.33 -11.33 -8.79
N PHE A 252 3.89 -10.68 -7.77
CA PHE A 252 5.29 -10.28 -7.73
C PHE A 252 6.24 -11.48 -7.83
N LEU A 253 6.01 -12.53 -7.03
CA LEU A 253 6.90 -13.69 -6.96
C LEU A 253 6.75 -14.65 -8.14
N ASN A 254 5.60 -14.60 -8.84
CA ASN A 254 5.37 -15.39 -10.06
C ASN A 254 5.67 -14.62 -11.34
N SER A 255 6.36 -13.49 -11.28
CA SER A 255 6.65 -12.66 -12.46
C SER A 255 8.13 -12.32 -12.56
N THR A 256 8.59 -12.07 -13.78
CA THR A 256 10.01 -11.81 -14.10
C THR A 256 10.29 -10.37 -14.48
N SER A 257 9.25 -9.57 -14.68
CA SER A 257 9.35 -8.15 -15.03
C SER A 257 8.24 -7.34 -14.35
N TYR A 258 8.44 -6.02 -14.26
CA TYR A 258 7.44 -5.10 -13.72
C TYR A 258 6.12 -5.17 -14.52
N SER A 259 6.18 -5.13 -15.86
CA SER A 259 4.98 -5.20 -16.70
C SER A 259 4.22 -6.50 -16.51
N GLU A 260 4.92 -7.64 -16.42
CA GLU A 260 4.27 -8.92 -16.14
C GLU A 260 3.59 -8.93 -14.77
N ALA A 261 4.26 -8.43 -13.73
CA ALA A 261 3.72 -8.40 -12.37
C ALA A 261 2.44 -7.55 -12.27
N VAL A 262 2.46 -6.36 -12.87
CA VAL A 262 1.33 -5.43 -12.80
C VAL A 262 0.16 -5.88 -13.67
N LEU A 263 0.40 -6.34 -14.90
CA LEU A 263 -0.67 -6.90 -15.73
C LEU A 263 -1.27 -8.16 -15.09
N LYS A 264 -0.46 -8.98 -14.40
CA LYS A 264 -0.95 -10.13 -13.64
C LYS A 264 -1.87 -9.70 -12.51
N ALA A 265 -1.51 -8.65 -11.76
CA ALA A 265 -2.32 -8.12 -10.67
C ALA A 265 -3.63 -7.50 -11.14
N VAL A 266 -3.60 -6.70 -12.22
CA VAL A 266 -4.78 -6.02 -12.77
C VAL A 266 -5.82 -7.01 -13.33
N ASN A 267 -5.38 -8.20 -13.76
CA ASN A 267 -6.26 -9.25 -14.27
C ASN A 267 -6.76 -10.25 -13.20
N LEU A 268 -6.52 -9.98 -11.90
CA LEU A 268 -7.05 -10.79 -10.78
C LEU A 268 -8.47 -10.38 -10.39
#